data_AF-A0A8T4RGW4-F1
#
_entry.id   AF-A0A8T4RGW4-F1
#
_cell.length_a   1.000
_cell.length_b   1.000
_cell.length_c   1.000
_cell.angle_alpha   90.00
_cell.angle_beta   90.00
_cell.angle_gamma   90.00
#
_symmetry.space_group_name_H-M   'P 1'
#
loop_
_entity.id
_entity.type
_entity.pdbx_description
1 polymer ?
#
loop_
_entity_poly.entity_id
_entity_poly.type
_entity_poly.pdbx_seq_one_letter_code
_entity_poly.pdbx_strand_id
1 'polypeptide(L)'
;MKSVHSNYFEGILQLRNPTQVVLVFVQQNVSRQEGVFMSKQLKVKNGWDLYLSSQRFMRKLGKMLQEHFGGELIVSAKLFTRHHQTSREVYRVNVLFRLYPFKKGQVVVHRGENLKILFLGKKVGVKNMDTGKRMQLPYAELG
;
A
#
# COMPACT_ATOMS: atom_id res chain seq x y z
N MET A 1 2.86 -36.14 4.84
CA MET A 1 2.65 -35.58 3.48
C MET A 1 3.29 -34.20 3.42
N LYS A 2 4.36 -34.00 2.63
CA LYS A 2 4.98 -32.68 2.42
C LYS A 2 4.16 -31.94 1.38
N SER A 3 3.42 -30.91 1.78
CA SER A 3 2.59 -30.10 0.87
C SER A 3 3.46 -29.28 -0.07
N VAL A 4 3.31 -29.54 -1.38
CA VAL A 4 4.10 -28.95 -2.48
C VAL A 4 3.71 -27.49 -2.80
N HIS A 5 2.87 -26.83 -1.99
CA HIS A 5 2.40 -25.46 -2.25
C HIS A 5 2.87 -24.39 -1.27
N SER A 6 3.97 -24.62 -0.54
CA SER A 6 4.46 -23.61 0.44
C SER A 6 4.92 -22.29 -0.18
N ASN A 7 5.27 -22.26 -1.48
CA ASN A 7 5.87 -21.08 -2.13
C ASN A 7 4.93 -20.38 -3.14
N TYR A 8 3.66 -20.79 -3.27
CA TYR A 8 2.75 -20.15 -4.21
C TYR A 8 2.38 -18.72 -3.78
N PHE A 9 2.38 -17.79 -4.73
CA PHE A 9 1.89 -16.43 -4.55
C PHE A 9 1.44 -15.82 -5.89
N GLU A 10 0.42 -14.96 -5.82
CA GLU A 10 -0.09 -14.19 -6.95
C GLU A 10 0.45 -12.75 -6.97
N GLY A 11 1.06 -12.30 -5.87
CA GLY A 11 1.62 -10.97 -5.79
C GLY A 11 2.31 -10.65 -4.48
N ILE A 12 2.80 -9.41 -4.39
CA ILE A 12 3.56 -8.89 -3.27
C ILE A 12 2.89 -7.62 -2.74
N LEU A 13 2.52 -7.63 -1.46
CA LEU A 13 2.14 -6.44 -0.71
C LEU A 13 3.40 -5.88 -0.03
N GLN A 14 3.83 -4.72 -0.50
CA GLN A 14 4.99 -4.00 -0.03
C GLN A 14 4.55 -2.89 0.91
N LEU A 15 4.89 -3.02 2.19
CA LEU A 15 4.64 -2.00 3.21
C LEU A 15 5.92 -1.20 3.41
N ARG A 16 5.83 0.14 3.33
CA ARG A 16 6.96 1.05 3.56
C ARG A 16 6.61 2.04 4.67
N ASN A 17 7.55 2.19 5.59
CA ASN A 17 7.42 2.89 6.86
C ASN A 17 6.17 2.48 7.67
N PRO A 18 5.79 1.18 7.73
CA PRO A 18 4.57 0.81 8.44
C PRO A 18 4.75 1.03 9.95
N THR A 19 3.71 1.55 10.60
CA THR A 19 3.59 1.49 12.06
C THR A 19 3.21 0.07 12.50
N GLN A 20 3.37 -0.24 13.78
CA GLN A 20 2.91 -1.52 14.33
C GLN A 20 1.41 -1.73 14.10
N VAL A 21 0.61 -0.66 14.19
CA VAL A 21 -0.84 -0.71 13.94
C VAL A 21 -1.14 -1.13 12.50
N VAL A 22 -0.40 -0.62 11.52
CA VAL A 22 -0.52 -1.03 10.10
C VAL A 22 -0.19 -2.51 9.93
N LEU A 23 0.87 -3.01 10.58
CA LEU A 23 1.25 -4.42 10.50
C LEU A 23 0.17 -5.34 11.09
N VAL A 24 -0.36 -4.98 12.27
CA VAL A 24 -1.44 -5.73 12.93
C VAL A 24 -2.70 -5.71 12.07
N PHE A 25 -3.07 -4.56 11.50
CA PHE A 25 -4.21 -4.45 10.59
C PHE A 25 -4.10 -5.41 9.40
N VAL A 26 -2.92 -5.48 8.77
CA VAL A 26 -2.67 -6.40 7.66
C VAL A 26 -2.77 -7.85 8.10
N GLN A 27 -2.13 -8.23 9.20
CA GLN A 27 -2.16 -9.60 9.73
C GLN A 27 -3.59 -10.05 10.03
N GLN A 28 -4.39 -9.20 10.70
CA GLN A 28 -5.78 -9.50 11.02
C GLN A 28 -6.63 -9.68 9.76
N ASN A 29 -6.51 -8.78 8.78
CA ASN A 29 -7.27 -8.89 7.53
C ASN A 29 -6.91 -10.13 6.73
N VAL A 30 -5.63 -10.52 6.70
CA VAL A 30 -5.19 -11.78 6.03
C VAL A 30 -5.76 -12.99 6.76
N SER A 31 -5.63 -13.06 8.09
CA SER A 31 -6.10 -14.21 8.89
C SER A 31 -7.61 -14.46 8.81
N ARG A 32 -8.41 -13.42 8.57
CA ARG A 32 -9.87 -13.49 8.47
C ARG A 32 -10.36 -13.84 7.06
N GLN A 33 -9.48 -13.79 6.07
CA GLN A 33 -9.87 -14.01 4.69
C GLN A 33 -9.66 -15.48 4.31
N GLU A 34 -10.78 -16.20 4.20
CA GLU A 34 -10.76 -17.59 3.72
C GLU A 34 -10.13 -17.69 2.32
N GLY A 35 -9.37 -18.76 2.12
CA GLY A 35 -8.66 -19.03 0.86
C GLY A 35 -7.45 -18.14 0.59
N VAL A 36 -7.08 -17.23 1.50
CA VAL A 36 -5.91 -16.36 1.36
C VAL A 36 -4.88 -16.71 2.41
N PHE A 37 -3.62 -16.87 1.98
CA PHE A 37 -2.50 -17.13 2.85
C PHE A 37 -1.28 -16.32 2.45
N MET A 38 -0.39 -16.11 3.43
CA MET A 38 0.90 -15.47 3.23
C MET A 38 1.97 -16.57 3.12
N SER A 39 2.56 -16.74 1.93
CA SER A 39 3.58 -17.77 1.70
C SER A 39 4.97 -17.34 2.19
N LYS A 40 5.23 -16.04 2.21
CA LYS A 40 6.53 -15.49 2.65
C LYS A 40 6.38 -14.08 3.18
N GLN A 41 7.14 -13.77 4.23
CA GLN A 41 7.31 -12.43 4.76
C GLN A 41 8.81 -12.08 4.77
N LEU A 42 9.18 -10.97 4.15
CA LEU A 42 10.55 -10.50 4.08
C LEU A 42 10.67 -9.11 4.72
N LYS A 43 11.60 -8.97 5.65
CA LYS A 43 11.98 -7.66 6.17
C LYS A 43 12.86 -6.94 5.15
N VAL A 44 12.58 -5.67 4.89
CA VAL A 44 13.43 -4.78 4.08
C VAL A 44 13.79 -3.53 4.89
N LYS A 45 14.76 -2.75 4.39
CA LYS A 45 15.33 -1.58 5.10
C LYS A 45 14.27 -0.68 5.74
N ASN A 46 13.21 -0.35 5.01
CA ASN A 46 12.16 0.56 5.45
C ASN A 46 10.79 -0.10 5.55
N GLY A 47 10.71 -1.43 5.74
CA GLY A 47 9.41 -2.08 5.90
C GLY A 47 9.41 -3.57 5.65
N TRP A 48 8.40 -4.05 4.93
CA TRP A 48 8.14 -5.47 4.72
C TRP A 48 7.59 -5.76 3.32
N ASP A 49 7.97 -6.91 2.77
CA ASP A 49 7.39 -7.48 1.55
C ASP A 49 6.67 -8.78 1.92
N LEU A 50 5.35 -8.81 1.67
CA LEU A 50 4.46 -9.90 2.03
C LEU A 50 3.95 -10.58 0.76
N TYR A 51 4.24 -11.86 0.59
CA TYR A 51 3.86 -12.65 -0.57
C TYR A 51 2.53 -13.32 -0.28
N LEU A 52 1.51 -13.00 -1.08
CA LEU A 52 0.14 -13.42 -0.83
C LEU A 52 -0.43 -14.24 -1.98
N SER A 53 -1.28 -15.20 -1.64
CA SER A 53 -1.90 -16.13 -2.59
C SER A 53 -3.06 -15.55 -3.40
N SER A 54 -3.48 -14.30 -3.14
CA SER A 54 -4.60 -13.69 -3.86
C SER A 54 -4.34 -12.23 -4.25
N GLN A 55 -4.20 -11.97 -5.55
CA GLN A 55 -4.04 -10.61 -6.10
C GLN A 55 -5.29 -9.74 -5.89
N ARG A 56 -6.49 -10.35 -5.92
CA ARG A 56 -7.76 -9.64 -5.69
C ARG A 56 -7.82 -9.11 -4.26
N PHE A 57 -7.51 -9.97 -3.30
CA PHE A 57 -7.45 -9.57 -1.90
C PHE A 57 -6.37 -8.50 -1.65
N MET A 58 -5.17 -8.66 -2.21
CA MET A 58 -4.10 -7.67 -2.07
C MET A 58 -4.51 -6.26 -2.52
N ARG A 59 -5.21 -6.14 -3.66
CA ARG A 59 -5.70 -4.85 -4.16
C ARG A 59 -6.74 -4.24 -3.23
N LYS A 60 -7.63 -5.07 -2.68
CA LYS A 60 -8.62 -4.63 -1.68
C LYS A 60 -7.94 -4.16 -0.40
N LEU A 61 -7.01 -4.96 0.13
CA LEU A 61 -6.26 -4.64 1.35
C LEU A 61 -5.44 -3.36 1.20
N GLY A 62 -4.79 -3.14 0.05
CA GLY A 62 -4.09 -1.88 -0.24
C GLY A 62 -4.99 -0.65 -0.21
N LYS A 63 -6.21 -0.75 -0.77
CA LYS A 63 -7.21 0.34 -0.69
C LYS A 63 -7.66 0.58 0.76
N MET A 64 -7.94 -0.49 1.51
CA MET A 64 -8.32 -0.38 2.91
C MET A 64 -7.23 0.30 3.73
N LEU A 65 -5.96 -0.05 3.51
CA LEU A 65 -4.83 0.62 4.16
C LEU A 65 -4.82 2.13 3.88
N GLN A 66 -4.94 2.51 2.62
CA GLN A 66 -4.97 3.93 2.24
C GLN A 66 -6.16 4.68 2.83
N GLU A 67 -7.33 4.05 2.91
CA GLU A 67 -8.53 4.66 3.46
C GLU A 67 -8.47 4.82 4.99
N HIS A 68 -7.85 3.89 5.70
CA HIS A 68 -7.77 3.94 7.17
C HIS A 68 -6.59 4.77 7.68
N PHE A 69 -5.45 4.72 6.99
CA PHE A 69 -4.19 5.30 7.48
C PHE A 69 -3.69 6.48 6.63
N GLY A 70 -4.38 6.82 5.54
CA GLY A 70 -3.84 7.71 4.52
C GLY A 70 -2.64 7.06 3.82
N GLY A 71 -1.74 7.87 3.31
CA GLY A 71 -0.53 7.42 2.62
C GLY A 71 -0.71 7.17 1.12
N GLU A 72 0.39 6.78 0.50
CA GLU A 72 0.48 6.53 -0.93
C GLU A 72 0.25 5.05 -1.25
N LEU A 73 -0.61 4.80 -2.23
CA LEU A 73 -0.88 3.46 -2.76
C LEU A 73 -0.51 3.42 -4.25
N ILE A 74 0.43 2.55 -4.60
CA ILE A 74 0.82 2.27 -5.99
C ILE A 74 0.50 0.81 -6.28
N VAL A 75 -0.20 0.55 -7.38
CA VAL A 75 -0.52 -0.80 -7.81
C VAL A 75 -0.02 -1.01 -9.24
N SER A 76 0.76 -2.06 -9.44
CA SER A 76 1.25 -2.46 -10.76
C SER A 76 1.03 -3.95 -10.98
N ALA A 77 0.93 -4.36 -12.25
CA ALA A 77 0.84 -5.76 -12.64
C ALA A 77 1.87 -6.04 -13.73
N LYS A 78 2.46 -7.22 -13.69
CA LYS A 78 3.37 -7.72 -14.74
C LYS A 78 2.89 -9.08 -15.21
N LEU A 79 2.93 -9.33 -16.51
CA LEU A 79 2.68 -10.65 -17.06
C LEU A 79 3.70 -11.63 -16.48
N PHE A 80 3.25 -12.71 -15.88
CA PHE A 80 4.11 -13.73 -15.28
C PHE A 80 4.24 -14.94 -16.20
N THR A 81 3.12 -15.48 -16.68
CA THR A 81 3.11 -16.61 -17.62
C THR A 81 1.80 -16.66 -18.39
N ARG A 82 1.68 -17.56 -19.35
CA ARG A 82 0.43 -17.89 -20.04
C ARG A 82 0.03 -19.31 -19.66
N HIS A 83 -1.21 -19.49 -19.24
CA HIS A 83 -1.76 -20.79 -18.92
C HIS A 83 -1.90 -21.62 -20.20
N HIS A 84 -1.01 -22.60 -20.41
CA HIS A 84 -0.90 -23.34 -21.67
C HIS A 84 -2.20 -24.04 -22.10
N GLN A 85 -3.04 -24.47 -21.16
CA GLN A 85 -4.31 -25.16 -21.49
C GLN A 85 -5.48 -24.21 -21.79
N THR A 86 -5.49 -23.01 -21.20
CA THR A 86 -6.63 -22.08 -21.34
C THR A 86 -6.27 -20.85 -22.16
N SER A 87 -5.01 -20.74 -22.58
CA SER A 87 -4.41 -19.60 -23.25
C SER A 87 -4.53 -18.27 -22.49
N ARG A 88 -4.93 -18.30 -21.21
CA ARG A 88 -5.12 -17.11 -20.37
C ARG A 88 -3.79 -16.59 -19.84
N GLU A 89 -3.64 -15.28 -19.83
CA GLU A 89 -2.49 -14.62 -19.21
C GLU A 89 -2.60 -14.61 -17.69
N VAL A 90 -1.52 -15.02 -17.03
CA VAL A 90 -1.38 -15.03 -15.58
C VAL A 90 -0.47 -13.88 -15.19
N TYR A 91 -1.00 -12.95 -14.40
CA TYR A 91 -0.29 -11.77 -13.94
C TYR A 91 0.20 -11.94 -12.50
N ARG A 92 1.31 -11.29 -12.18
CA ARG A 92 1.73 -11.03 -10.79
C ARG A 92 1.53 -9.57 -10.45
N VAL A 93 0.95 -9.32 -9.29
CA VAL A 93 0.60 -7.95 -8.84
C VAL A 93 1.53 -7.48 -7.75
N ASN A 94 2.03 -6.25 -7.87
CA ASN A 94 2.71 -5.54 -6.80
C ASN A 94 1.80 -4.45 -6.26
N VAL A 95 1.52 -4.49 -4.96
CA VAL A 95 0.79 -3.46 -4.23
C VAL A 95 1.76 -2.81 -3.26
N LEU A 96 2.10 -1.55 -3.49
CA LEU A 96 2.99 -0.79 -2.64
C LEU A 96 2.20 0.24 -1.83
N PHE A 97 2.33 0.17 -0.51
CA PHE A 97 1.77 1.12 0.42
C PHE A 97 2.91 1.85 1.15
N ARG A 98 2.97 3.17 1.03
CA ARG A 98 3.92 4.02 1.78
C ARG A 98 3.18 4.90 2.77
N LEU A 99 3.53 4.75 4.04
CA LEU A 99 3.07 5.65 5.09
C LEU A 99 4.05 6.84 5.20
N TYR A 100 3.48 8.05 5.30
CA TYR A 100 4.24 9.29 5.47
C TYR A 100 3.97 9.85 6.87
N PRO A 101 4.98 10.48 7.52
CA PRO A 101 4.87 11.00 8.89
C PRO A 101 4.12 12.32 8.97
N PHE A 102 3.04 12.49 8.19
CA PHE A 102 2.23 13.70 8.20
C PHE A 102 1.13 13.64 9.24
N LYS A 103 0.81 14.81 9.82
CA LYS A 103 -0.30 14.96 10.76
C LYS A 103 -1.19 16.13 10.36
N LYS A 104 -2.50 15.99 10.61
CA LYS A 104 -3.44 17.10 10.46
C LYS A 104 -2.98 18.28 11.33
N GLY A 105 -2.99 19.49 10.76
CA GLY A 105 -2.56 20.72 11.41
C GLY A 105 -1.08 21.03 11.27
N GLN A 106 -0.24 20.06 10.86
CA GLN A 106 1.18 20.28 10.59
C GLN A 106 1.36 21.26 9.42
N VAL A 107 2.37 22.13 9.51
CA VAL A 107 2.83 22.97 8.40
C VAL A 107 4.05 22.30 7.77
N VAL A 108 4.02 22.17 6.45
CA VAL A 108 5.12 21.62 5.64
C VAL A 108 5.50 22.64 4.58
N VAL A 109 6.79 22.73 4.28
CA VAL A 109 7.29 23.62 3.22
C VAL A 109 7.28 22.83 1.91
N HIS A 110 6.59 23.35 0.90
CA HIS A 110 6.55 22.76 -0.43
C HIS A 110 6.76 23.86 -1.48
N ARG A 111 7.78 23.73 -2.32
CA ARG A 111 8.14 24.71 -3.36
C ARG A 111 8.29 26.15 -2.83
N GLY A 112 8.80 26.30 -1.61
CA GLY A 112 8.96 27.61 -0.96
C GLY A 112 7.71 28.16 -0.29
N GLU A 113 6.56 27.48 -0.39
CA GLU A 113 5.30 27.89 0.25
C GLU A 113 5.06 27.11 1.54
N ASN A 114 4.50 27.79 2.54
CA ASN A 114 4.07 27.16 3.80
C ASN A 114 2.67 26.56 3.62
N LEU A 115 2.57 25.23 3.63
CA LEU A 115 1.33 24.50 3.45
C LEU A 115 0.87 23.85 4.75
N LYS A 116 -0.31 24.21 5.25
CA LYS A 116 -0.94 23.57 6.41
C LYS A 116 -1.77 22.37 5.98
N ILE A 117 -1.48 21.21 6.56
CA ILE A 117 -2.23 19.97 6.33
C ILE A 117 -3.62 20.07 6.98
N LEU A 118 -4.66 19.93 6.17
CA LEU A 118 -6.07 19.96 6.59
C LEU A 118 -6.63 18.57 6.88
N PHE A 119 -6.30 17.58 6.06
CA PHE A 119 -6.71 16.18 6.23
C PHE A 119 -5.77 15.23 5.46
N LEU A 120 -5.77 13.97 5.88
CA LEU A 120 -4.99 12.88 5.29
C LEU A 120 -5.96 11.80 4.78
N GLY A 121 -6.18 11.74 3.47
CA GLY A 121 -7.00 10.73 2.83
C GLY A 121 -6.21 10.01 1.73
N LYS A 122 -6.85 9.69 0.60
CA LYS A 122 -6.16 9.18 -0.60
C LYS A 122 -5.12 10.17 -1.14
N LYS A 123 -5.38 11.47 -0.94
CA LYS A 123 -4.47 12.59 -1.15
C LYS A 123 -4.41 13.41 0.14
N VAL A 124 -3.41 14.29 0.24
CA VAL A 124 -3.28 15.23 1.35
C VAL A 124 -3.98 16.52 0.97
N GLY A 125 -4.97 16.93 1.77
CA GLY A 125 -5.56 18.25 1.65
C GLY A 125 -4.70 19.28 2.35
N VAL A 126 -4.34 20.36 1.66
CA VAL A 126 -3.47 21.41 2.19
C VAL A 126 -4.07 22.80 1.98
N LYS A 127 -3.67 23.75 2.82
CA LYS A 127 -3.95 25.18 2.68
C LYS A 127 -2.64 25.95 2.63
N ASN A 128 -2.42 26.74 1.60
CA ASN A 128 -1.31 27.69 1.56
C ASN A 128 -1.57 28.79 2.60
N MET A 129 -0.58 29.04 3.46
CA MET A 129 -0.67 29.97 4.58
C MET A 129 -0.55 31.43 4.15
N ASP A 130 0.12 31.70 3.04
CA ASP A 130 0.36 33.04 2.50
C ASP A 130 -0.82 33.52 1.65
N THR A 131 -1.33 32.66 0.76
CA THR A 131 -2.44 32.99 -0.17
C THR A 131 -3.81 32.56 0.33
N GLY A 132 -3.87 31.69 1.35
CA GLY A 132 -5.11 31.10 1.84
C GLY A 132 -5.73 30.02 0.95
N LYS A 133 -5.18 29.79 -0.25
CA LYS A 133 -5.69 28.83 -1.24
C LYS A 133 -5.65 27.40 -0.71
N ARG A 134 -6.69 26.61 -1.01
CA ARG A 134 -6.77 25.19 -0.67
C ARG A 134 -6.54 24.33 -1.90
N MET A 135 -5.80 23.23 -1.74
CA MET A 135 -5.58 22.26 -2.80
C MET A 135 -5.36 20.85 -2.23
N GLN A 136 -5.34 19.86 -3.12
CA GLN A 136 -4.99 18.48 -2.76
C GLN A 136 -3.74 18.07 -3.51
N LEU A 137 -2.78 17.49 -2.79
CA LEU A 137 -1.51 17.05 -3.34
C LEU A 137 -1.29 15.55 -3.06
N PRO A 138 -0.60 14.82 -3.96
CA PRO A 138 -0.07 13.50 -3.63
C PRO A 138 0.90 13.57 -2.46
N TYR A 139 0.98 12.48 -1.68
CA TYR A 139 1.92 12.39 -0.55
C TYR A 139 3.37 12.57 -1.00
N ALA A 140 3.74 12.01 -2.16
CA ALA A 140 5.08 12.08 -2.72
C ALA A 140 5.51 13.51 -3.10
N GLU A 141 4.57 14.46 -3.24
CA GLU A 141 4.93 15.86 -3.50
C GLU A 141 5.27 16.63 -2.22
N LEU A 142 4.83 16.15 -1.05
CA LEU A 142 5.00 16.84 0.24
C LEU A 142 6.21 16.37 1.05
N GLY A 143 6.87 15.29 0.63
CA GLY A 143 7.95 14.61 1.37
C GLY A 143 9.29 14.69 0.68
#